data_AF-A0A1R1BUC8-F1
#
_entry.id   AF-A0A1R1BUC8-F1
#
_cell.length_a   1.000
_cell.length_b   1.000
_cell.length_c   1.000
_cell.angle_alpha   90.00
_cell.angle_beta   90.00
_cell.angle_gamma   90.00
#
_symmetry.space_group_name_H-M   'P 1'
#
loop_
_entity.id
_entity.type
_entity.pdbx_description
1 polymer ?
#
loop_
_entity_poly.entity_id
_entity_poly.type
_entity_poly.pdbx_seq_one_letter_code
_entity_poly.pdbx_strand_id
1 'polypeptide(L)'
;MIKPILKDLIITGNPNIHGKLQFTETEDIGDDFYLSGTACIGTEDSEGEDNFDFTIITPKALEAELKDGTNVVLGMRHFIVNKLDFELITETIKQILTQHQGETWEEIAKDLAPYFRWEYTDSIRLNSEEELWEMIKKHSDNDI
;
A
#
# COMPACT_ATOMS: atom_id res chain seq x y z
N MET A 1 5.59 -9.00 21.55
CA MET A 1 5.10 -9.10 20.17
C MET A 1 3.96 -8.13 19.90
N ILE A 2 4.25 -7.17 19.04
CA ILE A 2 3.34 -6.19 18.45
C ILE A 2 2.42 -6.94 17.45
N LYS A 3 1.15 -6.54 17.39
CA LYS A 3 0.17 -7.05 16.43
C LYS A 3 -0.38 -5.90 15.59
N PRO A 4 -0.27 -5.95 14.25
CA PRO A 4 -0.86 -4.92 13.39
C PRO A 4 -2.38 -5.04 13.37
N ILE A 5 -3.06 -3.90 13.37
CA ILE A 5 -4.49 -3.81 13.14
C ILE A 5 -4.78 -2.77 12.07
N LEU A 6 -5.85 -3.00 11.29
CA LEU A 6 -6.35 -2.02 10.35
C LEU A 6 -7.11 -0.94 11.13
N LYS A 7 -6.67 0.31 11.01
CA LYS A 7 -7.26 1.47 11.65
C LYS A 7 -8.18 2.23 10.69
N ASP A 8 -7.73 2.39 9.44
CA ASP A 8 -8.52 3.01 8.38
C ASP A 8 -8.20 2.38 7.01
N LEU A 9 -9.10 2.57 6.05
CA LEU A 9 -8.94 2.16 4.66
C LEU A 9 -9.32 3.32 3.75
N ILE A 10 -8.36 3.78 2.95
CA ILE A 10 -8.57 4.83 1.97
C ILE A 10 -8.51 4.19 0.58
N ILE A 11 -9.58 4.34 -0.21
CA ILE A 11 -9.61 3.92 -1.62
C ILE A 11 -9.80 5.15 -2.48
N THR A 12 -8.87 5.37 -3.41
CA THR A 12 -8.91 6.49 -4.34
C THR A 12 -8.92 6.02 -5.78
N GLY A 13 -9.61 6.79 -6.63
CA GLY A 13 -9.67 6.58 -8.06
C GLY A 13 -9.36 7.85 -8.83
N ASN A 14 -9.30 7.75 -10.15
CA ASN A 14 -9.20 8.92 -11.00
C ASN A 14 -10.56 9.63 -11.08
N PRO A 15 -10.70 10.88 -10.57
CA PRO A 15 -11.97 11.59 -10.59
C PRO A 15 -12.51 11.86 -12.01
N ASN A 16 -11.64 11.87 -13.03
CA ASN A 16 -12.07 12.03 -14.42
C ASN A 16 -12.67 10.75 -15.01
N ILE A 17 -12.44 9.59 -14.40
CA ILE A 17 -12.95 8.30 -14.86
C ILE A 17 -14.17 7.89 -14.05
N HIS A 18 -14.09 8.01 -12.72
CA HIS A 18 -15.14 7.51 -11.82
C HIS A 18 -16.04 8.61 -11.24
N GLY A 19 -15.78 9.88 -11.57
CA GLY A 19 -16.55 11.02 -11.07
C GLY A 19 -16.25 11.42 -9.62
N LYS A 20 -15.32 10.74 -8.94
CA LYS A 20 -14.86 11.09 -7.58
C LYS A 20 -13.42 10.63 -7.33
N LEU A 21 -12.75 11.33 -6.40
CA LEU A 21 -11.37 11.01 -6.02
C LEU A 21 -11.30 9.89 -4.98
N GLN A 22 -12.24 9.84 -4.05
CA GLN A 22 -12.24 8.90 -2.92
C GLN A 22 -13.56 8.16 -2.84
N PHE A 23 -13.47 6.86 -2.55
CA PHE A 23 -14.59 5.98 -2.25
C PHE A 23 -14.64 5.76 -0.74
N THR A 24 -15.82 5.90 -0.16
CA THR A 24 -16.05 5.73 1.28
C THR A 24 -16.95 4.53 1.60
N GLU A 25 -17.47 3.86 0.57
CA GLU A 25 -18.35 2.72 0.67
C GLU A 25 -18.29 1.87 -0.61
N THR A 26 -18.98 0.73 -0.59
CA THR A 26 -19.16 -0.12 -1.77
C THR A 26 -19.99 0.59 -2.82
N GLU A 27 -19.47 0.71 -4.03
CA GLU A 27 -20.14 1.35 -5.16
C GLU A 27 -19.99 0.52 -6.43
N ASP A 28 -21.03 0.52 -7.26
CA ASP A 28 -20.96 -0.08 -8.59
C ASP A 28 -20.34 0.91 -9.57
N ILE A 29 -19.03 0.76 -9.78
CA ILE A 29 -18.26 1.49 -10.79
C ILE A 29 -17.94 0.61 -12.02
N GLY A 30 -18.62 -0.53 -12.17
CA GLY A 30 -18.37 -1.52 -13.21
C GLY A 30 -17.24 -2.51 -12.89
N ASP A 31 -16.81 -3.23 -13.93
CA ASP A 31 -15.84 -4.33 -13.88
C ASP A 31 -14.48 -4.00 -14.54
N ASP A 32 -14.26 -2.72 -14.82
CA ASP A 32 -13.13 -2.20 -15.59
C ASP A 32 -12.52 -0.99 -14.90
N PHE A 33 -11.83 -1.26 -13.80
CA PHE A 33 -11.20 -0.23 -13.01
C PHE A 33 -9.84 -0.66 -12.44
N TYR A 34 -9.05 0.36 -12.20
CA TYR A 34 -7.78 0.36 -11.50
C TYR A 34 -7.85 1.47 -10.44
N LEU A 35 -7.70 1.12 -9.17
CA LEU A 35 -7.78 2.03 -8.04
C LEU A 35 -6.55 1.89 -7.14
N SER A 36 -6.27 2.94 -6.38
CA SER A 36 -5.24 2.93 -5.33
C SER A 36 -5.90 2.71 -3.97
N GLY A 37 -5.34 1.82 -3.18
CA GLY A 37 -5.74 1.59 -1.79
C GLY A 37 -4.60 1.93 -0.84
N THR A 38 -4.94 2.49 0.32
CA THR A 38 -4.02 2.66 1.45
C THR A 38 -4.68 2.05 2.68
N ALA A 39 -4.04 1.01 3.21
CA ALA A 39 -4.37 0.46 4.51
C ALA A 39 -3.61 1.27 5.56
N CYS A 40 -4.32 1.97 6.45
CA CYS A 40 -3.69 2.62 7.57
C CYS A 40 -3.58 1.61 8.71
N ILE A 41 -2.36 1.20 9.04
CA ILE A 41 -2.11 0.08 9.95
C ILE A 41 -1.37 0.61 11.17
N GLY A 42 -1.89 0.28 12.35
CA GLY A 42 -1.30 0.65 13.62
C GLY A 42 -1.38 -0.50 14.63
N THR A 43 -1.32 -0.15 15.91
CA THR A 43 -1.50 -1.09 17.03
C THR A 43 -2.75 -0.72 17.82
N GLU A 44 -3.35 -1.67 18.54
CA GLU A 44 -4.57 -1.43 19.33
C GLU A 44 -4.40 -0.27 20.31
N ASP A 45 -3.26 -0.22 21.00
CA ASP A 45 -2.94 0.75 22.05
C ASP A 45 -2.43 2.11 21.54
N SER A 46 -2.21 2.27 20.23
CA SER A 46 -1.70 3.50 19.61
C SER A 46 -2.79 4.23 18.81
N GLU A 47 -2.80 5.56 18.92
CA GLU A 47 -3.55 6.43 18.01
C GLU A 47 -2.84 6.58 16.65
N GLY A 48 -1.52 6.44 16.63
CA GLY A 48 -0.72 6.52 15.40
C GLY A 48 -0.85 5.27 14.52
N GLU A 49 -0.73 5.50 13.22
CA GLU A 49 -0.79 4.52 12.13
C GLU A 49 0.21 4.90 11.05
N ASP A 50 0.67 3.90 10.30
CA ASP A 50 1.50 4.09 9.12
C ASP A 50 0.72 3.69 7.86
N ASN A 51 1.11 4.27 6.73
CA ASN A 51 0.47 3.99 5.45
C ASN A 51 1.08 2.78 4.75
N PHE A 52 0.20 1.87 4.33
CA PHE A 52 0.54 0.66 3.58
C PHE A 52 -0.25 0.62 2.27
N ASP A 53 0.41 1.03 1.19
CA ASP A 53 -0.23 1.20 -0.13
C ASP A 53 -0.35 -0.13 -0.89
N PHE A 54 -1.44 -0.27 -1.63
CA PHE A 54 -1.72 -1.39 -2.52
C PHE A 54 -2.57 -0.96 -3.71
N THR A 55 -2.70 -1.84 -4.68
CA THR A 55 -3.50 -1.62 -5.89
C THR A 55 -4.74 -2.50 -5.86
N ILE A 56 -5.90 -1.94 -6.23
CA ILE A 56 -7.12 -2.71 -6.44
C ILE A 56 -7.39 -2.69 -7.95
N ILE A 57 -7.43 -3.87 -8.56
CA ILE A 57 -7.56 -3.99 -10.01
C ILE A 57 -8.58 -5.06 -10.37
N THR A 58 -9.32 -4.82 -11.43
CA THR A 58 -10.21 -5.82 -12.03
C THR A 58 -9.48 -6.68 -13.05
N PRO A 59 -9.92 -7.94 -13.30
CA PRO A 59 -9.34 -8.75 -14.36
C PRO A 59 -9.34 -8.07 -15.73
N LYS A 60 -10.37 -7.28 -16.04
CA LYS A 60 -10.50 -6.56 -17.31
C LYS A 60 -9.50 -5.40 -17.42
N ALA A 61 -9.35 -4.61 -16.35
CA ALA A 61 -8.31 -3.57 -16.32
C ALA A 61 -6.91 -4.18 -16.40
N LEU A 62 -6.65 -5.30 -15.71
CA LEU A 62 -5.38 -6.02 -15.81
C LEU A 62 -5.10 -6.52 -17.24
N GLU A 63 -6.13 -7.00 -17.94
CA GLU A 63 -6.00 -7.39 -19.35
C GLU A 63 -5.67 -6.18 -20.24
N ALA A 64 -6.25 -5.01 -19.96
CA ALA A 64 -5.92 -3.77 -20.67
C ALA A 64 -4.46 -3.35 -20.44
N GLU A 65 -3.98 -3.39 -19.20
CA GLU A 65 -2.57 -3.12 -18.86
C GLU A 65 -1.60 -4.04 -19.62
N LEU A 66 -1.94 -5.32 -19.75
CA LEU A 66 -1.14 -6.29 -20.51
C LEU A 66 -1.12 -5.99 -22.01
N LYS A 67 -2.21 -5.42 -22.55
CA LYS A 67 -2.32 -5.06 -23.97
C LYS A 67 -1.64 -3.74 -24.31
N ASP A 68 -1.50 -2.82 -23.36
CA ASP A 68 -0.93 -1.48 -23.56
C ASP A 68 0.62 -1.46 -23.56
N GLY A 69 1.24 -2.55 -24.02
CA GLY A 69 2.70 -2.66 -24.20
C GLY A 69 3.44 -3.28 -23.01
N THR A 70 2.79 -3.47 -21.87
CA THR A 70 3.37 -4.18 -20.72
C THR A 70 3.13 -5.68 -20.85
N ASN A 71 4.02 -6.40 -21.53
CA ASN A 71 3.88 -7.86 -21.71
C ASN A 71 3.98 -8.68 -20.40
N VAL A 72 4.40 -8.06 -19.29
CA VAL A 72 4.60 -8.70 -17.99
C VAL A 72 4.20 -7.73 -16.87
N VAL A 73 3.22 -8.12 -16.04
CA VAL A 73 2.85 -7.38 -14.81
C VAL A 73 3.40 -8.10 -13.59
N LEU A 74 4.07 -7.35 -12.69
CA LEU A 74 4.47 -7.85 -11.38
C LEU A 74 3.29 -7.70 -10.40
N GLY A 75 2.59 -8.79 -10.10
CA GLY A 75 1.35 -8.76 -9.32
C GLY A 75 1.50 -8.55 -7.81
N MET A 76 2.69 -8.26 -7.30
CA MET A 76 2.88 -7.99 -5.86
C MET A 76 2.02 -6.78 -5.47
N ARG A 77 1.38 -6.82 -4.30
CA ARG A 77 0.50 -5.74 -3.78
C ARG A 77 -0.74 -5.45 -4.64
N HIS A 78 -1.13 -6.36 -5.54
CA HIS A 78 -2.37 -6.24 -6.31
C HIS A 78 -3.47 -7.09 -5.68
N PHE A 79 -4.57 -6.43 -5.34
CA PHE A 79 -5.82 -7.03 -4.89
C PHE A 79 -6.72 -7.15 -6.13
N ILE A 80 -6.76 -8.34 -6.71
CA ILE A 80 -7.55 -8.60 -7.92
C ILE A 80 -8.99 -8.91 -7.51
N VAL A 81 -9.92 -8.05 -7.89
CA VAL A 81 -11.33 -8.12 -7.47
C VAL A 81 -12.26 -8.11 -8.68
N ASN A 82 -13.44 -8.74 -8.59
CA ASN A 82 -14.43 -8.69 -9.67
C ASN A 82 -15.22 -7.37 -9.70
N LYS A 83 -15.34 -6.70 -8.56
CA LYS A 83 -16.07 -5.45 -8.35
C LYS A 83 -15.50 -4.75 -7.12
N LEU A 84 -15.75 -3.45 -6.99
CA LEU A 84 -15.41 -2.74 -5.77
C LEU A 84 -16.33 -3.23 -4.65
N ASP A 85 -15.74 -3.74 -3.57
CA ASP A 85 -16.45 -4.24 -2.41
C ASP A 85 -15.63 -3.90 -1.16
N PHE A 86 -16.04 -2.83 -0.47
CA PHE A 86 -15.27 -2.24 0.62
C PHE A 86 -15.18 -3.19 1.81
N GLU A 87 -16.26 -3.93 2.10
CA GLU A 87 -16.31 -4.92 3.17
C GLU A 87 -15.37 -6.09 2.88
N LEU A 88 -15.42 -6.63 1.65
CA LEU A 88 -14.54 -7.72 1.24
C LEU A 88 -13.06 -7.33 1.31
N ILE A 89 -12.70 -6.13 0.83
CA ILE A 89 -11.32 -5.62 0.90
C ILE A 89 -10.88 -5.47 2.35
N THR A 90 -11.72 -4.84 3.19
CA THR A 90 -11.47 -4.64 4.62
C THR A 90 -11.22 -5.97 5.34
N GLU A 91 -12.09 -6.95 5.13
CA GLU A 91 -11.96 -8.27 5.76
C GLU A 91 -10.75 -9.05 5.24
N THR A 92 -10.42 -8.91 3.94
CA THR A 92 -9.20 -9.50 3.37
C THR A 92 -7.94 -8.92 4.02
N ILE A 93 -7.88 -7.60 4.20
CA ILE A 93 -6.76 -6.93 4.88
C ILE A 93 -6.67 -7.44 6.32
N LYS A 94 -7.78 -7.42 7.08
CA LYS A 94 -7.78 -7.91 8.47
C LYS A 94 -7.30 -9.36 8.55
N GLN A 95 -7.73 -10.23 7.64
CA GLN A 95 -7.29 -11.63 7.59
C GLN A 95 -5.78 -11.73 7.37
N ILE A 96 -5.21 -10.92 6.47
CA ILE A 96 -3.75 -10.83 6.30
C ILE A 96 -3.12 -10.43 7.64
N LEU A 97 -3.54 -9.32 8.24
CA LEU A 97 -2.93 -8.79 9.46
C LEU A 97 -2.96 -9.77 10.64
N THR A 98 -4.03 -10.59 10.77
CA THR A 98 -4.12 -11.59 11.85
C THR A 98 -3.03 -12.68 11.79
N GLN A 99 -2.37 -12.84 10.65
CA GLN A 99 -1.30 -13.82 10.43
C GLN A 99 0.09 -13.26 10.79
N HIS A 100 0.20 -11.97 11.11
CA HIS A 100 1.46 -11.29 11.34
C HIS A 100 1.58 -10.74 12.76
N GLN A 101 2.77 -10.85 13.33
CA GLN A 101 3.18 -10.25 14.60
C GLN A 101 4.71 -10.20 14.63
N GLY A 102 5.29 -9.26 15.36
CA GLY A 102 6.75 -9.10 15.42
C GLY A 102 7.21 -8.49 16.74
N GLU A 103 8.51 -8.48 17.00
CA GLU A 103 9.05 -7.78 18.18
C GLU A 103 9.24 -6.28 17.92
N THR A 104 9.44 -5.91 16.66
CA THR A 104 9.54 -4.52 16.21
C THR A 104 8.53 -4.19 15.12
N TRP A 105 8.25 -2.90 14.93
CA TRP A 105 7.37 -2.44 13.86
C TRP A 105 7.98 -2.69 12.48
N GLU A 106 9.29 -2.47 12.36
CA GLU A 106 10.04 -2.70 11.12
C GLU A 106 10.03 -4.18 10.68
N GLU A 107 10.00 -5.13 11.62
CA GLU A 107 9.80 -6.55 11.31
C GLU A 107 8.41 -6.80 10.72
N ILE A 108 7.36 -6.24 11.34
CA ILE A 108 5.98 -6.36 10.84
C ILE A 108 5.86 -5.74 9.45
N ALA A 109 6.40 -4.53 9.25
CA ALA A 109 6.34 -3.85 7.97
C ALA A 109 7.05 -4.63 6.85
N LYS A 110 8.18 -5.29 7.16
CA LYS A 110 8.87 -6.19 6.22
C LYS A 110 8.06 -7.44 5.91
N ASP A 111 7.42 -8.04 6.90
CA ASP A 111 6.58 -9.22 6.72
C ASP A 111 5.31 -8.93 5.90
N LEU A 112 4.80 -7.69 5.98
CA LEU A 112 3.66 -7.20 5.21
C LEU A 112 4.02 -6.78 3.77
N ALA A 113 5.30 -6.65 3.43
CA ALA A 113 5.78 -6.17 2.13
C ALA A 113 5.26 -6.93 0.88
N PRO A 114 4.92 -8.23 0.92
CA PRO A 114 4.29 -8.92 -0.20
C PRO A 114 2.88 -8.41 -0.55
N TYR A 115 2.16 -7.88 0.45
CA TYR A 115 0.78 -7.44 0.33
C TYR A 115 0.67 -5.94 0.17
N PHE A 116 1.56 -5.18 0.82
CA PHE A 116 1.52 -3.72 0.84
C PHE A 116 2.89 -3.10 0.63
N ARG A 117 2.93 -1.82 0.24
CA ARG A 117 4.12 -0.97 0.25
C ARG A 117 4.03 -0.03 1.44
N TRP A 118 4.88 -0.27 2.45
CA TRP A 118 5.02 0.66 3.56
C TRP A 118 5.60 2.00 3.07
N GLU A 119 5.12 3.13 3.60
CA GLU A 119 5.56 4.47 3.17
C GLU A 119 7.08 4.69 3.33
N TYR A 120 7.71 3.98 4.28
CA TYR A 120 9.16 4.02 4.53
C TYR A 120 9.97 2.90 3.85
N THR A 121 9.38 2.08 2.95
CA THR A 121 10.05 0.93 2.30
C THR A 121 11.42 1.26 1.71
N ASP A 122 11.57 2.46 1.14
CA ASP A 122 12.80 2.92 0.47
C ASP A 122 13.46 4.10 1.20
N SER A 123 13.09 4.33 2.46
CA SER A 123 13.63 5.41 3.28
C SER A 123 14.85 4.98 4.06
N ILE A 124 15.81 5.90 4.18
CA ILE A 124 16.95 5.75 5.09
C ILE A 124 16.57 6.42 6.41
N ARG A 125 16.53 5.63 7.49
CA ARG A 125 16.38 6.18 8.84
C ARG A 125 17.72 6.71 9.31
N LEU A 126 17.79 8.03 9.53
CA LEU A 126 18.93 8.71 10.11
C LEU A 126 18.72 8.85 11.62
N ASN A 127 19.73 8.53 12.40
CA ASN A 127 19.68 8.57 13.87
C ASN A 127 20.33 9.83 14.45
N SER A 128 21.06 10.59 13.62
CA SER A 128 21.68 11.84 14.04
C SER A 128 21.91 12.81 12.88
N GLU A 129 22.20 14.08 13.22
CA GLU A 129 22.59 15.09 12.23
C GLU A 129 23.94 14.76 11.59
N GLU A 130 24.86 14.11 12.31
CA GLU A 130 26.14 13.68 11.77
C GLU A 130 25.95 12.66 10.63
N GLU A 131 25.07 11.66 10.79
CA GLU A 131 24.74 10.70 9.73
C GLU A 131 24.16 11.40 8.49
N LEU A 132 23.32 12.42 8.70
CA LEU A 132 22.79 13.26 7.61
C LEU A 132 23.92 13.97 6.86
N TRP A 133 24.83 14.62 7.59
CA TRP A 133 25.96 15.34 6.98
C TRP A 133 26.93 14.41 6.24
N GLU A 134 27.16 13.20 6.74
CA GLU A 134 27.94 12.18 6.04
C GLU A 134 27.26 11.72 4.73
N MET A 135 25.95 11.50 4.77
CA MET A 135 25.18 11.12 3.58
C MET A 135 25.24 12.19 2.49
N ILE A 136 25.09 13.47 2.87
CA ILE A 136 25.19 14.63 1.97
C ILE A 136 26.59 14.70 1.33
N LYS A 137 27.67 14.58 2.12
CA LYS A 137 29.05 14.61 1.61
C LYS A 137 29.33 13.48 0.61
N LYS A 138 28.86 12.26 0.90
CA LYS A 138 29.04 11.10 0.02
C LYS A 138 28.36 11.29 -1.34
N HIS A 139 27.25 12.03 -1.40
CA HIS A 139 26.57 12.32 -2.66
C HIS A 139 27.26 13.47 -3.42
N SER A 140 27.76 14.51 -2.75
CA SER A 140 28.49 15.60 -3.42
C SER A 140 29.80 15.16 -4.06
N ASP A 141 30.45 14.12 -3.51
CA ASP A 141 31.71 13.60 -4.04
C ASP A 141 31.52 12.59 -5.18
N ASN A 142 30.31 12.03 -5.37
CA ASN A 142 29.99 11.07 -6.43
C ASN A 142 29.53 11.74 -7.74
N ASP A 143 29.34 13.06 -7.75
CA ASP A 143 28.94 13.85 -8.92
C ASP A 143 30.17 14.42 -9.71
N ILE A 144 31.37 13.88 -9.51
CA ILE A 144 32.64 14.25 -10.20
C ILE A 144 33.20 13.08 -11.02
#